data_AF-A0A8T0YJ59-F1
#
_entry.id   AF-A0A8T0YJ59-F1
#
_cell.length_a   1.000
_cell.length_b   1.000
_cell.length_c   1.000
_cell.angle_alpha   90.00
_cell.angle_beta   90.00
_cell.angle_gamma   90.00
#
_symmetry.space_group_name_H-M   'P 1'
#
loop_
_entity.id
_entity.type
_entity.pdbx_description
1 polymer ?
#
loop_
_entity_poly.entity_id
_entity_poly.type
_entity_poly.pdbx_seq_one_letter_code
_entity_poly.pdbx_strand_id
1 'polypeptide(L)'
;PKQEAVRKLGELNALIAQAKGSGIDTTREESAVWMAGEFIKYADWDAANVARNKAQFERVKLLQNNAQQLANDLPNFERGEVIQMLDTAKSELTQVMNGSVTRRAVPKVNWSNITVQNDQFMSNGKPVFLYDYFSKPLNIPTSDPTLYNEYLGQLDHPKAISPIFALDEAGTID
;
A
#
# COMPACT_ATOMS: atom_id res chain seq x y z
N PRO A 1 15.79 12.61 8.09
CA PRO A 1 14.75 12.02 7.20
C PRO A 1 13.32 12.06 7.77
N LYS A 2 13.09 11.64 9.03
CA LYS A 2 11.71 11.57 9.59
C LYS A 2 10.97 12.90 9.59
N GLN A 3 11.55 13.94 10.18
CA GLN A 3 10.91 15.28 10.23
C GLN A 3 10.61 15.81 8.83
N GLU A 4 11.51 15.57 7.88
CA GLU A 4 11.34 15.98 6.49
C GLU A 4 10.20 15.22 5.80
N ALA A 5 10.09 13.91 6.00
CA ALA A 5 8.98 13.10 5.49
C ALA A 5 7.63 13.60 6.03
N VAL A 6 7.55 13.88 7.35
CA VAL A 6 6.33 14.42 7.99
C VAL A 6 6.00 15.81 7.44
N ARG A 7 7.00 16.66 7.23
CA ARG A 7 6.82 17.99 6.65
C ARG A 7 6.24 17.90 5.23
N LYS A 8 6.83 17.09 4.35
CA LYS A 8 6.35 16.86 2.97
C LYS A 8 4.97 16.23 2.92
N LEU A 9 4.65 15.33 3.85
CA LEU A 9 3.32 14.76 4.00
C LEU A 9 2.29 15.87 4.27
N GLY A 10 2.62 16.82 5.15
CA GLY A 10 1.80 17.99 5.43
C GLY A 10 1.62 18.90 4.21
N GLU A 11 2.70 19.15 3.46
CA GLU A 11 2.64 19.95 2.23
C GLU A 11 1.75 19.32 1.15
N LEU A 12 1.88 18.01 0.93
CA LEU A 12 1.05 17.31 -0.06
C LEU A 12 -0.43 17.32 0.36
N ASN A 13 -0.74 17.10 1.64
CA ASN A 13 -2.11 17.21 2.15
C ASN A 13 -2.73 18.59 1.93
N ALA A 14 -1.96 19.66 2.16
CA ALA A 14 -2.42 21.01 1.89
C ALA A 14 -2.69 21.24 0.39
N LEU A 15 -1.83 20.73 -0.49
CA LEU A 15 -2.02 20.82 -1.94
C LEU A 15 -3.23 20.01 -2.43
N ILE A 16 -3.44 18.81 -1.88
CA ILE A 16 -4.64 17.99 -2.14
C ILE A 16 -5.91 18.77 -1.79
N ALA A 17 -5.94 19.41 -0.63
CA ALA A 17 -7.11 20.20 -0.21
C ALA A 17 -7.41 21.35 -1.18
N GLN A 18 -6.37 22.04 -1.67
CA GLN A 18 -6.51 23.09 -2.68
C GLN A 18 -7.03 22.54 -4.01
N ALA A 19 -6.42 21.47 -4.52
CA ALA A 19 -6.81 20.84 -5.78
C ALA A 19 -8.26 20.34 -5.76
N LYS A 20 -8.70 19.73 -4.65
CA LYS A 20 -10.10 19.33 -4.43
C LYS A 20 -11.05 20.52 -4.49
N GLY A 21 -10.68 21.64 -3.88
CA GLY A 21 -11.45 22.89 -3.95
C GLY A 21 -11.63 23.42 -5.38
N SER A 22 -10.74 23.04 -6.30
CA SER A 22 -10.81 23.34 -7.73
C SER A 22 -11.41 22.21 -8.58
N GLY A 23 -12.00 21.18 -7.96
CA GLY A 23 -12.63 20.06 -8.67
C GLY A 23 -11.65 19.07 -9.32
N ILE A 24 -10.38 19.10 -8.94
CA ILE A 24 -9.36 18.17 -9.46
C ILE A 24 -9.40 16.86 -8.68
N ASP A 25 -9.39 15.75 -9.41
CA ASP A 25 -9.25 14.42 -8.81
C ASP A 25 -7.84 14.21 -8.22
N THR A 26 -7.82 13.84 -6.94
CA THR A 26 -6.62 13.72 -6.10
C THR A 26 -6.42 12.31 -5.55
N THR A 27 -7.19 11.33 -6.00
CA THR A 27 -7.10 9.95 -5.49
C THR A 27 -5.69 9.36 -5.55
N ARG A 28 -4.88 9.74 -6.56
CA ARG A 28 -3.48 9.30 -6.66
C ARG A 28 -2.63 9.84 -5.51
N GLU A 29 -2.75 11.13 -5.19
CA GLU A 29 -1.97 11.75 -4.11
C GLU A 29 -2.45 11.32 -2.73
N GLU A 30 -3.76 11.10 -2.56
CA GLU A 30 -4.31 10.53 -1.33
C GLU A 30 -3.74 9.13 -1.05
N SER A 31 -3.57 8.33 -2.11
CA SER A 31 -2.90 7.02 -2.02
C SER A 31 -1.44 7.16 -1.57
N ALA A 32 -0.72 8.14 -2.11
CA ALA A 32 0.66 8.41 -1.71
C ALA A 32 0.77 8.91 -0.26
N VAL A 33 -0.16 9.78 0.18
CA VAL A 33 -0.26 10.24 1.58
C VAL A 33 -0.52 9.07 2.52
N TRP A 34 -1.49 8.22 2.18
CA TRP A 34 -1.83 7.05 2.99
C TRP A 34 -0.62 6.12 3.12
N MET A 35 0.01 5.77 2.00
CA MET A 35 1.19 4.90 1.97
C MET A 35 2.37 5.49 2.76
N ALA A 36 2.63 6.79 2.59
CA ALA A 36 3.66 7.50 3.34
C ALA A 36 3.40 7.46 4.85
N GLY A 37 2.14 7.61 5.26
CA GLY A 37 1.73 7.50 6.66
C GLY A 37 2.08 6.14 7.27
N GLU A 38 1.81 5.04 6.56
CA GLU A 38 2.14 3.69 7.02
C GLU A 38 3.65 3.43 7.04
N PHE A 39 4.38 3.78 5.97
CA PHE A 39 5.83 3.54 5.91
C PHE A 39 6.64 4.40 6.89
N ILE A 40 6.14 5.57 7.30
CA ILE A 40 6.75 6.33 8.40
C ILE A 40 6.62 5.55 9.72
N LYS A 41 5.48 4.89 9.98
CA LYS A 41 5.29 4.04 11.17
C LYS A 41 6.18 2.80 11.11
N TYR A 42 6.29 2.17 9.94
CA TYR A 42 7.16 1.00 9.75
C TYR A 42 8.62 1.38 9.99
N ALA A 43 9.11 2.47 9.39
CA ALA A 43 10.46 2.97 9.65
C ALA A 43 10.72 3.33 11.13
N ASP A 44 9.69 3.76 11.88
CA ASP A 44 9.80 3.95 13.33
C ASP A 44 9.95 2.62 14.07
N TRP A 45 9.16 1.61 13.69
CA TRP A 45 9.28 0.27 14.22
C TRP A 45 10.65 -0.34 13.87
N ASP A 46 11.12 -0.18 12.64
CA ASP A 46 12.41 -0.71 12.17
C ASP A 46 13.59 -0.09 12.91
N ALA A 47 13.53 1.21 13.18
CA ALA A 47 14.54 1.90 13.99
C ALA A 47 14.60 1.37 15.43
N ALA A 48 13.46 0.94 15.98
CA ALA A 48 13.39 0.34 17.32
C ALA A 48 13.71 -1.18 17.32
N ASN A 49 13.78 -1.84 16.16
CA ASN A 49 13.87 -3.30 16.04
C ASN A 49 15.03 -3.77 15.14
N VAL A 50 16.13 -3.02 15.09
CA VAL A 50 17.33 -3.32 14.29
C VAL A 50 17.78 -4.79 14.38
N ALA A 51 17.80 -5.38 15.58
CA ALA A 51 18.21 -6.78 15.76
C ALA A 51 17.29 -7.77 15.03
N ARG A 52 15.97 -7.51 15.01
CA ARG A 52 14.99 -8.33 14.28
C ARG A 52 15.19 -8.18 12.78
N ASN A 53 15.43 -6.97 12.30
CA ASN A 53 15.64 -6.70 10.89
C ASN A 53 16.93 -7.31 10.36
N LYS A 54 18.02 -7.24 11.14
CA LYS A 54 19.26 -7.96 10.83
C LYS A 54 19.01 -9.45 10.68
N ALA A 55 18.29 -10.06 11.62
CA ALA A 55 17.96 -11.48 11.53
C ALA A 55 17.14 -11.81 10.26
N GLN A 56 16.27 -10.92 9.79
CA GLN A 56 15.58 -11.11 8.50
C GLN A 56 16.53 -10.99 7.31
N PHE A 57 17.40 -9.97 7.27
CA PHE A 57 18.40 -9.81 6.21
C PHE A 57 19.36 -11.01 6.13
N GLU A 58 19.71 -11.61 7.27
CA GLU A 58 20.56 -12.81 7.33
C GLU A 58 19.90 -14.06 6.73
N ARG A 59 18.56 -14.09 6.57
CA ARG A 59 17.89 -15.21 5.90
C ARG A 59 18.07 -15.17 4.38
N VAL A 60 18.47 -14.03 3.83
CA VAL A 60 18.71 -13.84 2.40
C VAL A 60 20.21 -13.93 2.15
N LYS A 61 20.67 -15.03 1.53
CA LYS A 61 22.09 -15.33 1.30
C LYS A 61 22.89 -14.16 0.70
N LEU A 62 22.30 -13.41 -0.23
CA LEU A 62 22.94 -12.27 -0.89
C LEU A 62 23.14 -11.05 0.02
N LEU A 63 22.37 -10.94 1.11
CA LEU A 63 22.35 -9.79 2.00
C LEU A 63 23.08 -10.05 3.32
N GLN A 64 23.39 -11.32 3.63
CA GLN A 64 24.01 -11.76 4.89
C GLN A 64 25.24 -10.95 5.28
N ASN A 65 26.19 -10.74 4.36
CA ASN A 65 27.44 -10.06 4.66
C ASN A 65 27.26 -8.59 5.07
N ASN A 66 26.14 -7.97 4.68
CA ASN A 66 25.83 -6.57 4.97
C ASN A 66 24.61 -6.42 5.90
N ALA A 67 24.10 -7.51 6.48
CA ALA A 67 22.80 -7.53 7.16
C ALA A 67 22.69 -6.51 8.31
N GLN A 68 23.77 -6.32 9.09
CA GLN A 68 23.80 -5.32 10.14
C GLN A 68 23.70 -3.89 9.60
N GLN A 69 24.43 -3.59 8.52
CA GLN A 69 24.39 -2.27 7.88
C GLN A 69 23.01 -2.00 7.27
N LEU A 70 22.47 -2.97 6.54
CA LEU A 70 21.13 -2.88 5.95
C LEU A 70 20.05 -2.66 7.02
N ALA A 71 20.13 -3.36 8.15
CA ALA A 71 19.19 -3.17 9.25
C ALA A 71 19.29 -1.79 9.91
N ASN A 72 20.50 -1.22 10.00
CA ASN A 72 20.71 0.13 10.51
C ASN A 72 20.19 1.20 9.54
N ASP A 73 20.36 0.96 8.23
CA ASP A 73 20.03 1.91 7.17
C ASP A 73 18.55 1.88 6.78
N LEU A 74 17.87 0.74 6.96
CA LEU A 74 16.49 0.50 6.57
C LEU A 74 15.52 1.64 6.96
N PRO A 75 15.50 2.14 8.21
CA PRO A 75 14.59 3.23 8.59
C PRO A 75 14.80 4.53 7.82
N ASN A 76 16.05 4.82 7.45
CA ASN A 76 16.36 6.04 6.71
C ASN A 76 16.16 5.84 5.20
N PHE A 77 16.40 4.63 4.70
CA PHE A 77 16.05 4.24 3.34
C PHE A 77 14.56 4.42 3.10
N GLU A 78 13.69 3.82 3.93
CA GLU A 78 12.24 3.91 3.77
C GLU A 78 11.73 5.35 3.84
N ARG A 79 12.24 6.15 4.79
CA ARG A 79 11.90 7.58 4.88
C ARG A 79 12.40 8.37 3.67
N GLY A 80 13.53 7.98 3.10
CA GLY A 80 14.06 8.54 1.86
C GLY A 80 13.16 8.26 0.67
N GLU A 81 12.67 7.03 0.53
CA GLU A 81 11.71 6.64 -0.51
C GLU A 81 10.37 7.36 -0.32
N VAL A 82 9.88 7.49 0.92
CA VAL A 82 8.68 8.28 1.23
C VAL A 82 8.85 9.75 0.80
N ILE A 83 10.00 10.36 1.07
CA ILE A 83 10.28 11.74 0.66
C ILE A 83 10.21 11.86 -0.88
N GLN A 84 10.87 10.96 -1.61
CA GLN A 84 10.88 10.97 -3.08
C GLN A 84 9.48 10.77 -3.67
N MET A 85 8.70 9.84 -3.10
CA MET A 85 7.32 9.59 -3.50
C MET A 85 6.44 10.83 -3.30
N LEU A 86 6.53 11.47 -2.13
CA LEU A 86 5.76 12.68 -1.81
C LEU A 86 6.13 13.87 -2.71
N ASP A 87 7.42 14.05 -3.01
CA ASP A 87 7.89 15.08 -3.94
C ASP A 87 7.39 14.85 -5.36
N THR A 88 7.41 13.60 -5.82
CA THR A 88 6.90 13.21 -7.14
C THR A 88 5.40 13.50 -7.23
N ALA A 89 4.61 13.07 -6.23
CA ALA A 89 3.18 13.31 -6.15
C ALA A 89 2.84 14.81 -6.11
N LYS A 90 3.58 15.60 -5.31
CA LYS A 90 3.41 17.06 -5.23
C LYS A 90 3.72 17.75 -6.56
N SER A 91 4.81 17.33 -7.22
CA SER A 91 5.21 17.86 -8.52
C SER A 91 4.15 17.59 -9.60
N GLU A 92 3.66 16.35 -9.69
CA GLU A 92 2.61 15.99 -10.64
C GLU A 92 1.30 16.74 -10.36
N LEU A 93 0.84 16.78 -9.10
CA LEU A 93 -0.39 17.50 -8.75
C LEU A 93 -0.28 18.99 -9.08
N THR A 94 0.88 19.61 -8.86
CA THR A 94 1.14 21.00 -9.25
C THR A 94 1.00 21.19 -10.76
N GLN A 95 1.56 20.27 -11.56
CA GLN A 95 1.44 20.29 -13.03
C GLN A 95 -0.01 20.06 -13.50
N VAL A 96 -0.79 19.27 -12.78
CA VAL A 96 -2.22 19.08 -13.06
C VAL A 96 -3.00 20.35 -12.75
N MET A 97 -2.76 20.95 -11.59
CA MET A 97 -3.43 22.18 -11.16
C MET A 97 -3.14 23.38 -12.07
N ASN A 98 -1.94 23.47 -12.63
CA ASN A 98 -1.57 24.54 -13.56
C ASN A 98 -1.85 24.23 -15.03
N GLY A 99 -2.42 23.05 -15.33
CA GLY A 99 -2.79 22.64 -16.69
C GLY A 99 -1.64 22.14 -17.57
N SER A 100 -0.40 22.04 -17.06
CA SER A 100 0.73 21.47 -17.81
C SER A 100 0.56 19.97 -18.06
N VAL A 101 -0.16 19.27 -17.19
CA VAL A 101 -0.52 17.86 -17.33
C VAL A 101 -2.02 17.70 -17.24
N THR A 102 -2.62 17.00 -18.20
CA THR A 102 -4.01 16.55 -18.11
C THR A 102 -4.03 15.06 -17.86
N ARG A 103 -4.77 14.61 -16.84
CA ARG A 103 -4.90 13.18 -16.52
C ARG A 103 -6.36 12.82 -16.26
N ARG A 104 -6.70 11.57 -16.59
CA ARG A 104 -8.03 11.00 -16.30
C ARG A 104 -8.18 10.77 -14.79
N ALA A 105 -9.42 10.94 -14.33
CA ALA A 105 -9.79 10.57 -12.97
C ALA A 105 -9.53 9.09 -12.71
N VAL A 106 -9.17 8.75 -11.48
CA VAL A 106 -8.96 7.36 -11.05
C VAL A 106 -10.32 6.66 -10.98
N PRO A 107 -10.50 5.53 -11.68
CA PRO A 107 -11.73 4.75 -11.55
C PRO A 107 -11.78 4.10 -10.16
N LYS A 108 -12.86 4.34 -9.43
CA LYS A 108 -13.11 3.67 -8.14
C LYS A 108 -13.61 2.24 -8.38
N VAL A 109 -12.95 1.28 -7.74
CA VAL A 109 -13.34 -0.12 -7.77
C VAL A 109 -14.42 -0.36 -6.72
N ASN A 110 -15.58 -0.89 -7.13
CA ASN A 110 -16.65 -1.32 -6.24
C ASN A 110 -16.42 -2.78 -5.86
N TRP A 111 -15.59 -3.00 -4.85
CA TRP A 111 -15.12 -4.31 -4.41
C TRP A 111 -16.24 -5.28 -4.02
N SER A 112 -17.36 -4.79 -3.48
CA SER A 112 -18.48 -5.62 -3.05
C SER A 112 -19.39 -6.09 -4.20
N ASN A 113 -19.18 -5.58 -5.42
CA ASN A 113 -20.02 -5.89 -6.57
C ASN A 113 -19.18 -6.16 -7.84
N ILE A 114 -18.04 -6.81 -7.67
CA ILE A 114 -17.25 -7.27 -8.81
C ILE A 114 -17.95 -8.47 -9.45
N THR A 115 -18.11 -8.41 -10.76
CA THR A 115 -18.60 -9.52 -11.58
C THR A 115 -17.56 -9.94 -12.60
N VAL A 116 -17.60 -11.19 -13.05
CA VAL A 116 -16.77 -11.66 -14.15
C VAL A 116 -17.63 -11.75 -15.40
N GLN A 117 -17.22 -11.06 -16.46
CA GLN A 117 -17.89 -11.11 -17.77
C GLN A 117 -16.83 -11.41 -18.83
N ASN A 118 -17.02 -12.49 -19.59
CA ASN A 118 -16.01 -13.02 -20.52
C ASN A 118 -14.66 -13.22 -19.80
N ASP A 119 -13.64 -12.47 -20.21
CA ASP A 119 -12.27 -12.46 -19.69
C ASP A 119 -11.97 -11.23 -18.81
N GLN A 120 -12.99 -10.55 -18.28
CA GLN A 120 -12.86 -9.27 -17.58
C GLN A 120 -13.49 -9.28 -16.18
N PHE A 121 -12.84 -8.59 -15.24
CA PHE A 121 -13.47 -8.16 -14.00
C PHE A 121 -14.21 -6.84 -14.23
N MET A 122 -15.48 -6.79 -13.83
CA MET A 122 -16.36 -5.66 -14.06
C MET A 122 -16.77 -5.03 -12.73
N SER A 123 -16.63 -3.71 -12.63
CA SER A 123 -17.07 -2.88 -11.51
C SER A 123 -18.02 -1.81 -12.04
N ASN A 124 -19.29 -1.83 -11.61
CA ASN A 124 -20.34 -0.92 -12.08
C ASN A 124 -20.41 -0.84 -13.63
N GLY A 125 -20.34 -2.01 -14.29
CA GLY A 125 -20.43 -2.12 -15.75
C GLY A 125 -19.18 -1.68 -16.53
N LYS A 126 -18.07 -1.38 -15.84
CA LYS A 126 -16.79 -1.04 -16.48
C LYS A 126 -15.71 -2.08 -16.14
N PRO A 127 -14.86 -2.45 -17.10
CA PRO A 127 -13.73 -3.33 -16.82
C PRO A 127 -12.75 -2.64 -15.85
N VAL A 128 -12.25 -3.39 -14.88
CA VAL A 128 -11.28 -2.95 -13.88
C VAL A 128 -10.15 -3.96 -13.70
N PHE A 129 -9.01 -3.48 -13.23
CA PHE A 129 -7.91 -4.31 -12.76
C PHE A 129 -7.90 -4.29 -11.23
N LEU A 130 -8.03 -5.47 -10.63
CA LEU A 130 -7.99 -5.63 -9.18
C LEU A 130 -6.54 -5.64 -8.68
N TYR A 131 -6.34 -5.18 -7.45
CA TYR A 131 -5.05 -5.11 -6.77
C TYR A 131 -5.22 -5.44 -5.28
N ASP A 132 -4.37 -6.28 -4.73
CA ASP A 132 -4.33 -6.53 -3.29
C ASP A 132 -2.94 -7.07 -2.92
N TYR A 133 -2.67 -7.24 -1.63
CA TYR A 133 -1.42 -7.77 -1.11
C TYR A 133 -1.65 -9.15 -0.50
N PHE A 134 -0.97 -10.17 -1.03
CA PHE A 134 -1.05 -11.54 -0.50
C PHE A 134 -0.57 -11.65 0.96
N SER A 135 0.23 -10.68 1.42
CA SER A 135 0.77 -10.59 2.77
C SER A 135 -0.11 -9.76 3.72
N LYS A 136 -1.28 -9.29 3.27
CA LYS A 136 -2.24 -8.62 4.15
C LYS A 136 -2.68 -9.60 5.25
N PRO A 137 -2.65 -9.22 6.54
CA PRO A 137 -3.05 -10.10 7.63
C PRO A 137 -4.48 -10.63 7.47
N LEU A 138 -4.63 -11.95 7.33
CA LEU A 138 -5.94 -12.62 7.15
C LEU A 138 -6.69 -12.87 8.47
N ASN A 139 -6.04 -12.59 9.61
CA ASN A 139 -6.63 -12.71 10.93
C ASN A 139 -7.28 -11.41 11.43
N ILE A 140 -7.33 -10.38 10.58
CA ILE A 140 -7.96 -9.08 10.87
C ILE A 140 -9.29 -9.00 10.11
N PRO A 141 -10.38 -8.47 10.71
CA PRO A 141 -11.66 -8.36 10.01
C PRO A 141 -11.56 -7.54 8.72
N THR A 142 -12.29 -7.95 7.68
CA THR A 142 -12.41 -7.20 6.42
C THR A 142 -13.09 -5.84 6.57
N SER A 143 -13.70 -5.58 7.73
CA SER A 143 -14.22 -4.27 8.13
C SER A 143 -13.15 -3.31 8.69
N ASP A 144 -11.91 -3.75 8.86
CA ASP A 144 -10.82 -2.88 9.34
C ASP A 144 -10.42 -1.88 8.24
N PRO A 145 -10.70 -0.57 8.42
CA PRO A 145 -10.46 0.43 7.38
C PRO A 145 -8.97 0.73 7.17
N THR A 146 -8.10 0.29 8.07
CA THR A 146 -6.66 0.48 7.97
C THR A 146 -6.06 -0.48 6.95
N LEU A 147 -6.60 -1.68 6.80
CA LEU A 147 -6.10 -2.72 5.87
C LEU A 147 -7.01 -2.95 4.66
N TYR A 148 -8.32 -2.74 4.81
CA TYR A 148 -9.31 -2.94 3.75
C TYR A 148 -9.86 -1.59 3.29
N ASN A 149 -9.13 -0.95 2.38
CA ASN A 149 -9.46 0.38 1.87
C ASN A 149 -9.18 0.51 0.37
N GLU A 150 -9.50 1.67 -0.19
CA GLU A 150 -9.29 1.96 -1.62
C GLU A 150 -7.80 1.96 -2.03
N TYR A 151 -6.84 1.96 -1.08
CA TYR A 151 -5.40 2.04 -1.36
C TYR A 151 -4.72 0.66 -1.40
N LEU A 152 -5.08 -0.22 -0.47
CA LEU A 152 -4.53 -1.59 -0.39
C LEU A 152 -5.38 -2.64 -1.09
N GLY A 153 -6.60 -2.28 -1.51
CA GLY A 153 -7.56 -3.22 -2.03
C GLY A 153 -8.41 -3.86 -0.94
N GLN A 154 -9.53 -4.45 -1.36
CA GLN A 154 -10.52 -5.04 -0.47
C GLN A 154 -10.92 -6.45 -0.94
N LEU A 155 -9.96 -7.23 -1.44
CA LEU A 155 -10.20 -8.64 -1.71
C LEU A 155 -10.55 -9.33 -0.38
N ASP A 156 -11.60 -10.14 -0.39
CA ASP A 156 -12.00 -10.96 0.75
C ASP A 156 -10.90 -11.99 1.09
N HIS A 157 -10.97 -12.58 2.28
CA HIS A 157 -10.02 -13.60 2.72
C HIS A 157 -10.08 -14.82 1.79
N PRO A 158 -9.03 -15.09 1.00
CA PRO A 158 -8.98 -16.32 0.23
C PRO A 158 -8.96 -17.49 1.21
N LYS A 159 -9.95 -18.37 1.11
CA LYS A 159 -9.95 -19.60 1.90
C LYS A 159 -8.91 -20.55 1.33
N ALA A 160 -7.90 -20.87 2.14
CA ALA A 160 -6.97 -21.94 1.82
C ALA A 160 -7.63 -23.28 2.19
N ILE A 161 -7.67 -24.21 1.25
CA ILE A 161 -8.01 -25.61 1.49
C ILE A 161 -6.74 -26.41 1.26
N SER A 162 -6.39 -27.26 2.21
CA SER A 162 -5.19 -28.11 2.16
C SER A 162 -5.57 -29.53 2.54
N PRO A 163 -4.98 -30.56 1.90
CA PRO A 163 -5.14 -31.95 2.32
C PRO A 163 -4.75 -32.21 3.78
N ILE A 164 -3.96 -31.33 4.42
CA ILE A 164 -3.64 -31.43 5.85
C ILE A 164 -4.88 -31.34 6.75
N PHE A 165 -5.99 -30.82 6.24
CA PHE A 165 -7.26 -30.75 6.97
C PHE A 165 -8.05 -32.07 6.92
N ALA A 166 -7.60 -33.06 6.13
CA ALA A 166 -8.15 -34.41 6.19
C ALA A 166 -7.64 -35.12 7.44
N LEU A 167 -8.57 -35.51 8.31
CA LEU A 167 -8.27 -36.13 9.60
C LEU A 167 -8.06 -37.64 9.51
N ASP A 168 -8.61 -38.29 8.47
CA ASP A 168 -8.57 -39.73 8.29
C ASP A 168 -8.69 -40.15 6.81
N GLU A 169 -8.54 -41.45 6.55
CA GLU A 169 -8.68 -42.06 5.21
C GLU A 169 -10.14 -42.07 4.71
N ALA A 170 -11.11 -41.83 5.57
CA ALA A 170 -12.53 -41.74 5.21
C ALA A 170 -12.90 -40.35 4.66
N GLY A 171 -11.99 -39.37 4.77
CA GLY A 171 -12.17 -38.02 4.25
C GLY A 171 -12.88 -37.08 5.22
N THR A 172 -12.83 -37.34 6.53
CA THR A 172 -13.31 -36.39 7.55
C THR A 172 -12.46 -35.12 7.51
N ILE A 173 -13.09 -33.93 7.53
CA ILE A 173 -12.43 -32.62 7.47
C ILE A 173 -12.65 -31.85 8.78
N ASP A 174 -11.62 -31.14 9.26
CA ASP A 174 -11.66 -30.15 10.35
C ASP A 174 -12.41 -28.86 9.97
#